data_AF-A0A2I2FA22-F1
#
_entry.id   AF-A0A2I2FA22-F1
#
_cell.length_a   1.000
_cell.length_b   1.000
_cell.length_c   1.000
_cell.angle_alpha   90.00
_cell.angle_beta   90.00
_cell.angle_gamma   90.00
#
_symmetry.space_group_name_H-M   'P 1'
#
loop_
_entity.id
_entity.type
_entity.pdbx_description
1 polymer ?
#
loop_
_entity_poly.entity_id
_entity_poly.type
_entity_poly.pdbx_seq_one_letter_code
_entity_poly.pdbx_strand_id
1 'polypeptide(L)'
;MLEDNDDETYSIRDMLFPKLPFKELGKPREALQKVSKSMTLNSGRDAGVKDMRDPIIFCDLDRFEKIASVKAGEPDAYRNKLTNKIDDDPNGMLVTCMNEKKITGYSSRFEGEDSANSQDFIQLCPWWLKLMERDDVQKDLSKWDDAKWAKMNLDHYDFKPTQETWLDTIYTFERTLIHEFSHTANGGMTADMKGPDGSTLYGWQKCASPPLGLKMYNNADSVALFCVAADLANKKMQRPLKDGNLKRLCAGPGKPYPGSNKKCDIM
;
A
#
# COMPACT_ATOMS: atom_id res chain seq x y z
N MET A 1 5.19 -0.48 -27.87
CA MET A 1 5.18 -1.35 -26.68
C MET A 1 6.61 -1.35 -26.18
N LEU A 2 6.89 -0.57 -25.14
CA LEU A 2 8.19 -0.57 -24.50
C LEU A 2 8.35 -1.95 -23.84
N GLU A 3 9.46 -2.63 -24.09
CA GLU A 3 9.80 -3.88 -23.39
C GLU A 3 9.74 -3.61 -21.89
N ASP A 4 9.07 -4.50 -21.13
CA ASP A 4 8.87 -4.34 -19.69
C ASP A 4 10.22 -4.11 -18.99
N ASN A 5 10.30 -3.16 -18.04
CA ASN A 5 11.52 -2.85 -17.28
C ASN A 5 11.77 -3.94 -16.21
N ASP A 6 11.85 -5.19 -16.65
CA ASP A 6 11.95 -6.39 -15.82
C ASP A 6 13.16 -6.33 -14.87
N ASP A 7 14.32 -5.87 -15.36
CA ASP A 7 15.53 -5.72 -14.56
C ASP A 7 15.33 -4.76 -13.37
N GLU A 8 14.57 -3.67 -13.59
CA GLU A 8 14.24 -2.72 -12.52
C GLU A 8 13.24 -3.32 -11.54
N THR A 9 12.24 -4.05 -12.06
CA THR A 9 11.28 -4.77 -11.22
C THR A 9 11.99 -5.81 -10.33
N TYR A 10 12.98 -6.52 -10.87
CA TYR A 10 13.80 -7.46 -10.10
C TYR A 10 14.70 -6.75 -9.06
N SER A 11 15.30 -5.62 -9.44
CA SER A 11 16.07 -4.79 -8.51
C SER A 11 15.19 -4.31 -7.34
N ILE A 12 13.98 -3.81 -7.62
CA ILE A 12 13.01 -3.37 -6.59
C ILE A 12 12.59 -4.54 -5.70
N ARG A 13 12.29 -5.70 -6.29
CA ARG A 13 11.99 -6.93 -5.55
C ARG A 13 13.11 -7.27 -4.58
N ASP A 14 14.36 -7.25 -5.02
CA ASP A 14 15.49 -7.66 -4.19
C ASP A 14 15.79 -6.67 -3.07
N MET A 15 15.44 -5.39 -3.25
CA MET A 15 15.46 -4.39 -2.19
C MET A 15 14.42 -4.68 -1.10
N LEU A 16 13.18 -4.99 -1.48
CA LEU A 16 12.06 -5.14 -0.55
C LEU A 16 11.91 -6.56 0.03
N PHE A 17 12.35 -7.57 -0.69
CA PHE A 17 12.23 -8.98 -0.32
C PHE A 17 13.58 -9.69 -0.34
N PRO A 18 14.57 -9.20 0.43
CA PRO A 18 15.89 -9.81 0.44
C PRO A 18 15.76 -11.24 0.95
N LYS A 19 16.25 -12.18 0.14
CA LYS A 19 16.22 -13.63 0.41
C LYS A 19 14.85 -14.30 0.19
N LEU A 20 13.96 -13.75 -0.65
CA LEU A 20 12.80 -14.53 -1.13
C LEU A 20 13.32 -15.88 -1.67
N PRO A 21 13.06 -17.01 -1.00
CA PRO A 21 13.70 -18.27 -1.35
C PRO A 21 12.98 -18.83 -2.58
N PHE A 22 13.49 -18.50 -3.77
CA PHE A 22 13.00 -19.06 -5.03
C PHE A 22 13.01 -20.59 -5.03
N LYS A 23 13.90 -21.21 -4.25
CA LYS A 23 13.97 -22.66 -4.02
C LYS A 23 12.82 -23.23 -3.17
N GLU A 24 12.12 -22.40 -2.39
CA GLU A 24 10.91 -22.80 -1.63
C GLU A 24 9.64 -22.52 -2.44
N LEU A 25 9.68 -21.56 -3.37
CA LEU A 25 8.62 -21.30 -4.34
C LEU A 25 8.87 -22.14 -5.60
N GLY A 26 8.51 -23.43 -5.56
CA GLY A 26 8.77 -24.39 -6.64
C GLY A 26 8.33 -23.98 -8.06
N LYS A 27 7.52 -22.92 -8.20
CA LYS A 27 7.11 -22.31 -9.48
C LYS A 27 6.90 -20.79 -9.33
N PRO A 28 7.95 -19.97 -9.41
CA PRO A 28 7.89 -18.53 -9.17
C PRO A 28 6.95 -17.78 -10.14
N ARG A 29 6.86 -18.27 -11.38
CA ARG A 29 5.93 -17.74 -12.40
C ARG A 29 4.47 -18.00 -12.03
N GLU A 30 4.15 -19.13 -11.40
CA GLU A 30 2.80 -19.40 -10.88
C GLU A 30 2.50 -18.57 -9.63
N ALA A 31 3.48 -18.30 -8.76
CA ALA A 31 3.29 -17.42 -7.60
C ALA A 31 3.03 -15.96 -8.03
N LEU A 32 3.82 -15.43 -8.96
CA LEU A 32 3.59 -14.12 -9.57
C LEU A 32 2.29 -14.07 -10.37
N GLN A 33 1.94 -15.15 -11.09
CA GLN A 33 0.63 -15.27 -11.75
C GLN A 33 -0.53 -15.37 -10.77
N LYS A 34 -0.35 -15.95 -9.57
CA LYS A 34 -1.38 -15.96 -8.52
C LYS A 34 -1.59 -14.56 -7.97
N VAL A 35 -0.52 -13.85 -7.60
CA VAL A 35 -0.59 -12.46 -7.16
C VAL A 35 -1.23 -11.58 -8.24
N SER A 36 -0.77 -11.69 -9.48
CA SER A 36 -1.32 -10.95 -10.63
C SER A 36 -2.78 -11.32 -10.93
N LYS A 37 -3.16 -12.62 -10.91
CA LYS A 37 -4.57 -13.03 -11.11
C LYS A 37 -5.48 -12.52 -9.99
N SER A 38 -5.05 -12.54 -8.73
CA SER A 38 -5.80 -11.97 -7.62
C SER A 38 -6.00 -10.46 -7.78
N MET A 39 -5.03 -9.75 -8.36
CA MET A 39 -5.18 -8.32 -8.68
C MET A 39 -6.05 -8.06 -9.93
N THR A 40 -6.07 -8.97 -10.91
CA THR A 40 -6.76 -8.78 -12.21
C THR A 40 -8.23 -9.22 -12.20
N LEU A 41 -8.58 -10.27 -11.42
CA LEU A 41 -9.97 -10.74 -11.26
C LEU A 41 -10.87 -9.70 -10.57
N ASN A 42 -10.29 -8.69 -9.92
CA ASN A 42 -11.00 -7.72 -9.09
C ASN A 42 -11.29 -6.37 -9.80
N SER A 43 -11.30 -6.35 -11.13
CA SER A 43 -11.57 -5.13 -11.93
C SER A 43 -12.94 -5.10 -12.64
N GLY A 44 -13.82 -6.07 -12.40
CA GLY A 44 -15.13 -6.17 -13.06
C GLY A 44 -16.32 -5.79 -12.17
N ARG A 45 -16.83 -4.57 -12.33
CA ARG A 45 -18.26 -4.27 -12.11
C ARG A 45 -19.06 -5.18 -13.06
N ASP A 46 -19.70 -6.24 -12.56
CA ASP A 46 -20.93 -6.86 -13.12
C ASP A 46 -21.26 -8.23 -12.46
N ALA A 47 -21.15 -8.35 -11.13
CA ALA A 47 -21.67 -9.51 -10.44
C ALA A 47 -22.43 -9.06 -9.19
N GLY A 48 -23.76 -9.09 -9.24
CA GLY A 48 -24.60 -9.00 -8.05
C GLY A 48 -24.03 -9.92 -6.98
N VAL A 49 -23.63 -9.33 -5.85
CA VAL A 49 -22.77 -9.89 -4.81
C VAL A 49 -23.10 -11.34 -4.51
N LYS A 50 -22.26 -12.24 -5.03
CA LYS A 50 -22.32 -13.70 -4.78
C LYS A 50 -20.98 -14.27 -4.30
N ASP A 51 -19.94 -13.45 -4.18
CA ASP A 51 -18.62 -13.90 -3.76
C ASP A 51 -18.13 -13.09 -2.56
N MET A 52 -18.30 -13.62 -1.35
CA MET A 52 -17.93 -12.97 -0.08
C MET A 52 -16.41 -12.90 0.16
N ARG A 53 -15.62 -13.04 -0.90
CA ARG A 53 -14.15 -13.07 -0.85
C ARG A 53 -13.55 -11.66 -1.03
N ASP A 54 -14.20 -10.77 -1.79
CA ASP A 54 -13.66 -9.44 -2.03
C ASP A 54 -13.95 -8.48 -0.88
N PRO A 55 -12.95 -7.76 -0.33
CA PRO A 55 -13.16 -6.91 0.82
C PRO A 55 -14.08 -5.73 0.48
N ILE A 56 -14.99 -5.41 1.40
CA ILE A 56 -15.83 -4.22 1.29
C ILE A 56 -15.03 -3.00 1.75
N ILE A 57 -14.91 -1.98 0.92
CA ILE A 57 -14.22 -0.74 1.27
C ILE A 57 -15.24 0.27 1.79
N PHE A 58 -15.04 0.74 3.01
CA PHE A 58 -15.80 1.81 3.63
C PHE A 58 -14.97 3.10 3.69
N CYS A 59 -15.51 4.17 3.13
CA CYS A 59 -14.89 5.51 3.13
C CYS A 59 -15.55 6.47 4.14
N ASP A 60 -16.66 6.06 4.74
CA ASP A 60 -17.35 6.76 5.81
C ASP A 60 -17.43 5.90 7.07
N LEU A 61 -18.04 6.46 8.11
CA LEU A 61 -18.28 5.81 9.39
C LEU A 61 -19.77 5.66 9.66
N ASP A 62 -20.62 5.86 8.65
CA ASP A 62 -22.07 5.96 8.82
C ASP A 62 -22.67 4.63 9.26
N ARG A 63 -21.96 3.51 9.08
CA ARG A 63 -22.37 2.20 9.59
C ARG A 63 -22.24 2.07 11.11
N PHE A 64 -21.56 2.97 11.80
CA PHE A 64 -21.40 2.91 13.25
C PHE A 64 -22.40 3.83 13.95
N GLU A 65 -23.07 3.27 14.96
CA GLU A 65 -23.96 3.98 15.87
C GLU A 65 -23.29 4.05 17.23
N LYS A 66 -23.15 5.26 17.77
CA LYS A 66 -22.57 5.47 19.10
C LYS A 66 -23.54 4.97 20.18
N ILE A 67 -23.07 4.11 21.08
CA ILE A 67 -23.77 3.65 22.27
C ILE A 67 -23.12 4.33 23.48
N ALA A 68 -23.85 5.24 24.13
CA ALA A 68 -23.37 5.92 25.31
C ALA A 68 -23.13 4.91 26.46
N SER A 69 -22.01 5.07 27.18
CA SER A 69 -21.81 4.26 28.39
C SER A 69 -22.84 4.61 29.45
N VAL A 70 -23.33 3.58 30.16
CA VAL A 70 -24.26 3.72 31.29
C VAL A 70 -23.56 4.23 32.56
N LYS A 71 -22.23 4.19 32.62
CA LYS A 71 -21.44 4.64 33.77
C LYS A 71 -20.70 5.92 33.44
N ALA A 72 -20.81 6.91 34.33
CA ALA A 72 -20.12 8.17 34.20
C ALA A 72 -18.59 7.97 34.17
N GLY A 73 -17.94 8.49 33.13
CA GLY A 73 -16.49 8.44 32.95
C GLY A 73 -15.97 7.22 32.18
N GLU A 74 -16.83 6.26 31.82
CA GLU A 74 -16.46 5.18 30.90
C GLU A 74 -16.58 5.63 29.43
N PRO A 75 -15.72 5.13 28.54
CA PRO A 75 -15.76 5.46 27.12
C PRO A 75 -17.03 4.92 26.47
N ASP A 76 -17.50 5.64 25.45
CA ASP A 76 -18.63 5.20 24.64
C ASP A 76 -18.23 4.01 23.74
N ALA A 77 -19.17 3.10 23.52
CA ALA A 77 -19.02 1.99 22.58
C ALA A 77 -19.66 2.34 21.24
N TYR A 78 -19.41 1.53 20.22
CA TYR A 78 -19.96 1.71 18.88
C TYR A 78 -20.58 0.42 18.38
N ARG A 79 -21.83 0.48 17.93
CA ARG A 79 -22.50 -0.63 17.24
C ARG A 79 -22.34 -0.50 15.74
N ASN A 80 -21.85 -1.54 15.09
CA ASN A 80 -21.93 -1.66 13.65
C ASN A 80 -23.37 -2.04 13.25
N LYS A 81 -24.09 -1.15 12.56
CA LYS A 81 -25.48 -1.33 12.11
C LYS A 81 -25.66 -2.49 11.11
N LEU A 82 -24.60 -2.92 10.43
CA LEU A 82 -24.67 -4.02 9.46
C LEU A 82 -24.60 -5.38 10.15
N THR A 83 -23.79 -5.50 11.19
CA THR A 83 -23.56 -6.78 11.90
C THR A 83 -24.18 -6.84 13.29
N ASN A 84 -24.71 -5.73 13.78
CA ASN A 84 -25.17 -5.51 15.16
C ASN A 84 -24.10 -5.74 16.24
N LYS A 85 -22.83 -5.87 15.86
CA LYS A 85 -21.72 -6.05 16.79
C LYS A 85 -21.36 -4.75 17.49
N ILE A 86 -20.90 -4.87 18.73
CA ILE A 86 -20.43 -3.76 19.56
C ILE A 86 -18.91 -3.80 19.58
N ASP A 87 -18.30 -2.69 19.22
CA ASP A 87 -16.90 -2.35 19.45
C ASP A 87 -16.83 -1.45 20.68
N ASP A 88 -16.35 -2.01 21.79
CA ASP A 88 -16.22 -1.34 23.08
C ASP A 88 -14.76 -1.03 23.45
N ASP A 89 -13.81 -1.24 22.53
CA ASP A 89 -12.40 -0.93 22.78
C ASP A 89 -12.15 0.58 22.61
N PRO A 90 -11.90 1.32 23.70
CA PRO A 90 -11.64 2.76 23.61
C PRO A 90 -10.33 3.11 22.93
N ASN A 91 -9.44 2.14 22.72
CA ASN A 91 -8.18 2.31 22.00
C ASN A 91 -8.15 1.45 20.72
N GLY A 92 -9.30 0.93 20.29
CA GLY A 92 -9.43 0.10 19.11
C GLY A 92 -9.27 0.89 17.82
N MET A 93 -9.04 0.18 16.71
CA MET A 93 -8.83 0.78 15.39
C MET A 93 -9.96 1.72 14.98
N LEU A 94 -11.22 1.39 15.31
CA LEU A 94 -12.35 2.27 15.04
C LEU A 94 -12.18 3.62 15.77
N VAL A 95 -11.96 3.61 17.08
CA VAL A 95 -11.82 4.84 17.87
C VAL A 95 -10.61 5.66 17.41
N THR A 96 -9.48 5.00 17.14
CA THR A 96 -8.28 5.67 16.61
C THR A 96 -8.53 6.30 15.24
N CYS A 97 -9.32 5.64 14.38
CA CYS A 97 -9.74 6.14 13.09
C CYS A 97 -10.72 7.34 13.20
N MET A 98 -11.65 7.30 14.15
CA MET A 98 -12.65 8.37 14.34
C MET A 98 -12.06 9.62 15.00
N ASN A 99 -11.27 9.43 16.06
CA ASN A 99 -10.99 10.49 17.04
C ASN A 99 -9.51 10.88 17.12
N GLU A 100 -8.59 9.92 17.04
CA GLU A 100 -7.17 10.19 17.30
C GLU A 100 -6.40 10.66 16.07
N LYS A 101 -6.91 10.36 14.87
CA LYS A 101 -6.24 10.66 13.60
C LYS A 101 -4.82 10.12 13.49
N LYS A 102 -4.58 8.93 14.05
CA LYS A 102 -3.26 8.27 14.08
C LYS A 102 -3.11 7.15 13.05
N ILE A 103 -4.21 6.68 12.45
CA ILE A 103 -4.21 5.66 11.40
C ILE A 103 -4.97 6.15 10.16
N THR A 104 -4.46 5.82 8.98
CA THR A 104 -5.01 6.25 7.69
C THR A 104 -6.13 5.32 7.20
N GLY A 105 -6.03 4.05 7.56
CA GLY A 105 -7.04 3.02 7.38
C GLY A 105 -6.77 1.84 8.30
N TYR A 106 -7.62 0.83 8.22
CA TYR A 106 -7.39 -0.49 8.79
C TYR A 106 -8.25 -1.53 8.07
N SER A 107 -7.84 -2.78 8.16
CA SER A 107 -8.57 -3.92 7.64
C SER A 107 -9.01 -4.81 8.77
N SER A 108 -10.20 -5.36 8.66
CA SER A 108 -10.73 -6.30 9.64
C SER A 108 -11.70 -7.27 8.98
N ARG A 109 -12.02 -8.34 9.70
CA ARG A 109 -13.03 -9.31 9.28
C ARG A 109 -14.28 -9.03 10.08
N PHE A 110 -15.46 -9.20 9.49
CA PHE A 110 -16.67 -9.24 10.32
C PHE A 110 -16.57 -10.44 11.27
N GLU A 111 -16.21 -10.17 12.53
CA GLU A 111 -16.04 -11.21 13.54
C GLU A 111 -17.37 -11.97 13.73
N GLY A 112 -17.31 -13.27 14.03
CA GLY A 112 -18.49 -14.13 14.18
C GLY A 112 -18.37 -15.43 13.39
N GLU A 113 -17.41 -15.52 12.49
CA GLU A 113 -17.07 -16.75 11.78
C GLU A 113 -15.56 -16.84 11.60
N ASP A 114 -14.88 -17.67 12.40
CA ASP A 114 -13.61 -18.32 12.01
C ASP A 114 -13.81 -19.27 10.79
N SER A 115 -14.92 -19.11 10.07
CA SER A 115 -15.28 -19.87 8.90
C SER A 115 -14.59 -19.25 7.67
N ALA A 116 -14.40 -20.10 6.66
CA ALA A 116 -13.93 -19.69 5.34
C ALA A 116 -14.86 -18.69 4.62
N ASN A 117 -16.01 -18.34 5.21
CA ASN A 117 -17.02 -17.44 4.67
C ASN A 117 -17.06 -16.06 5.37
N SER A 118 -16.14 -15.75 6.29
CA SER A 118 -16.05 -14.41 6.86
C SER A 118 -15.66 -13.38 5.80
N GLN A 119 -16.48 -12.33 5.71
CA GLN A 119 -16.30 -11.21 4.80
C GLN A 119 -15.30 -10.21 5.40
N ASP A 120 -14.26 -9.91 4.62
CA ASP A 120 -13.28 -8.87 4.96
C ASP A 120 -13.83 -7.49 4.64
N PHE A 121 -13.37 -6.49 5.38
CA PHE A 121 -13.59 -5.09 5.04
C PHE A 121 -12.34 -4.25 5.29
N ILE A 122 -12.27 -3.15 4.56
CA ILE A 122 -11.26 -2.11 4.70
C ILE A 122 -12.00 -0.84 5.13
N GLN A 123 -11.59 -0.23 6.24
CA GLN A 123 -12.00 1.11 6.62
C GLN A 123 -10.90 2.10 6.21
N LEU A 124 -11.21 3.04 5.33
CA LEU A 124 -10.38 4.23 5.13
C LEU A 124 -10.87 5.34 6.05
N CYS A 125 -9.98 5.99 6.79
CA CYS A 125 -10.39 6.96 7.79
C CYS A 125 -10.86 8.27 7.14
N PRO A 126 -12.08 8.77 7.43
CA PRO A 126 -12.61 9.94 6.72
C PRO A 126 -11.78 11.21 6.88
N TRP A 127 -11.10 11.38 8.02
CA TRP A 127 -10.21 12.53 8.22
C TRP A 127 -9.00 12.49 7.28
N TRP A 128 -8.48 11.29 7.00
CA TRP A 128 -7.33 11.08 6.13
C TRP A 128 -7.73 11.22 4.66
N LEU A 129 -8.91 10.74 4.28
CA LEU A 129 -9.47 10.99 2.95
C LEU A 129 -9.60 12.50 2.68
N LYS A 130 -10.10 13.27 3.65
CA LYS A 130 -10.15 14.74 3.56
C LYS A 130 -8.77 15.39 3.46
N LEU A 131 -7.73 14.79 4.05
CA LEU A 131 -6.36 15.23 3.90
C LEU A 131 -5.88 15.00 2.47
N MET A 132 -6.09 13.79 1.93
CA MET A 132 -5.72 13.43 0.54
C MET A 132 -6.46 14.29 -0.49
N GLU A 133 -7.74 14.58 -0.27
CA GLU A 133 -8.53 15.51 -1.10
C GLU A 133 -8.03 16.95 -1.06
N ARG A 134 -7.17 17.31 -0.10
CA ARG A 134 -6.58 18.65 0.02
C ARG A 134 -5.12 18.70 -0.38
N ASP A 135 -4.46 17.56 -0.46
CA ASP A 135 -3.06 17.45 -0.82
C ASP A 135 -2.83 17.83 -2.29
N ASP A 136 -2.20 18.99 -2.51
CA ASP A 136 -1.92 19.50 -3.85
C ASP A 136 -0.92 18.61 -4.61
N VAL A 137 -0.02 17.93 -3.91
CA VAL A 137 0.89 16.96 -4.54
C VAL A 137 0.09 15.79 -5.09
N GLN A 138 -0.76 15.13 -4.29
CA GLN A 138 -1.58 14.02 -4.80
C GLN A 138 -2.51 14.44 -5.94
N LYS A 139 -3.13 15.62 -5.82
CA LYS A 139 -4.00 16.18 -6.88
C LYS A 139 -3.26 16.43 -8.17
N ASP A 140 -2.02 16.88 -8.09
CA ASP A 140 -1.23 17.15 -9.28
C ASP A 140 -0.75 15.84 -9.89
N LEU A 141 -0.20 14.92 -9.09
CA LEU A 141 0.29 13.63 -9.55
C LEU A 141 -0.80 12.79 -10.24
N SER A 142 -2.02 12.80 -9.71
CA SER A 142 -3.17 12.08 -10.29
C SER A 142 -3.62 12.61 -11.67
N LYS A 143 -3.25 13.85 -12.03
CA LYS A 143 -3.53 14.43 -13.36
C LYS A 143 -2.43 14.14 -14.38
N TRP A 144 -1.30 13.57 -13.96
CA TRP A 144 -0.16 13.37 -14.85
C TRP A 144 -0.36 12.09 -15.65
N ASP A 145 -0.23 12.23 -16.98
CA ASP A 145 -0.07 11.07 -17.84
C ASP A 145 1.34 10.47 -17.70
N ASP A 146 1.54 9.28 -18.28
CA ASP A 146 2.82 8.58 -18.25
C ASP A 146 3.94 9.42 -18.88
N ALA A 147 3.63 10.26 -19.87
CA ALA A 147 4.60 11.12 -20.54
C ALA A 147 5.09 12.27 -19.65
N LYS A 148 4.22 12.86 -18.84
CA LYS A 148 4.56 13.90 -17.87
C LYS A 148 5.35 13.31 -16.72
N TRP A 149 4.93 12.16 -16.21
CA TRP A 149 5.70 11.38 -15.24
C TRP A 149 7.10 11.05 -15.75
N ALA A 150 7.21 10.55 -16.98
CA ALA A 150 8.48 10.19 -17.59
C ALA A 150 9.40 11.40 -17.79
N LYS A 151 8.91 12.64 -17.72
CA LYS A 151 9.70 13.89 -17.80
C LYS A 151 10.13 14.41 -16.45
N MET A 152 9.47 14.00 -15.39
CA MET A 152 9.74 14.51 -14.04
C MET A 152 11.16 14.16 -13.63
N ASN A 153 11.83 15.16 -13.05
CA ASN A 153 13.13 15.00 -12.44
C ASN A 153 13.02 15.59 -11.04
N LEU A 154 12.83 14.71 -10.05
CA LEU A 154 12.83 15.12 -8.66
C LEU A 154 14.28 15.36 -8.22
N ASP A 155 14.48 16.42 -7.44
CA ASP A 155 15.79 16.69 -6.88
C ASP A 155 16.17 15.59 -5.89
N HIS A 156 17.46 15.25 -5.90
CA HIS A 156 18.01 14.33 -4.92
C HIS A 156 17.96 14.99 -3.54
N TYR A 157 17.47 14.26 -2.55
CA TYR A 157 17.36 14.72 -1.17
C TYR A 157 17.99 13.69 -0.22
N ASP A 158 18.72 14.17 0.77
CA ASP A 158 19.32 13.33 1.82
C ASP A 158 18.31 13.10 2.95
N PHE A 159 17.43 12.12 2.75
CA PHE A 159 16.37 11.78 3.70
C PHE A 159 16.95 11.18 4.99
N LYS A 160 16.67 11.81 6.13
CA LYS A 160 16.99 11.24 7.44
C LYS A 160 16.17 9.96 7.68
N PRO A 161 16.65 9.00 8.50
CA PRO A 161 16.01 7.70 8.76
C PRO A 161 14.54 7.69 9.19
N THR A 162 14.00 8.84 9.59
CA THR A 162 12.62 9.01 10.08
C THR A 162 11.76 9.88 9.17
N GLN A 163 12.31 10.36 8.05
CA GLN A 163 11.60 11.22 7.12
C GLN A 163 10.88 10.38 6.05
N GLU A 164 9.70 10.85 5.66
CA GLU A 164 9.01 10.34 4.50
C GLU A 164 9.84 10.65 3.24
N THR A 165 10.09 9.62 2.46
CA THR A 165 10.82 9.71 1.19
C THR A 165 9.87 10.02 0.03
N TRP A 166 10.40 10.18 -1.19
CA TRP A 166 9.53 10.35 -2.35
C TRP A 166 8.55 9.18 -2.54
N LEU A 167 8.97 7.95 -2.25
CA LEU A 167 8.11 6.76 -2.34
C LEU A 167 7.05 6.71 -1.24
N ASP A 168 7.29 7.40 -0.13
CA ASP A 168 6.32 7.46 0.96
C ASP A 168 5.23 8.50 0.70
N THR A 169 5.58 9.52 -0.07
CA THR A 169 4.71 10.65 -0.41
C THR A 169 3.99 10.47 -1.73
N ILE A 170 4.55 9.74 -2.70
CA ILE A 170 3.92 9.55 -4.01
C ILE A 170 2.97 8.35 -3.97
N TYR A 171 1.77 8.50 -4.56
CA TYR A 171 0.74 7.46 -4.55
C TYR A 171 0.36 7.00 -3.14
N THR A 172 0.30 7.95 -2.19
CA THR A 172 -0.01 7.66 -0.77
C THR A 172 -1.36 6.98 -0.62
N PHE A 173 -2.33 7.37 -1.46
CA PHE A 173 -3.66 6.76 -1.46
C PHE A 173 -3.61 5.29 -1.89
N GLU A 174 -3.02 5.02 -3.06
CA GLU A 174 -2.90 3.67 -3.61
C GLU A 174 -2.05 2.78 -2.70
N ARG A 175 -0.94 3.29 -2.15
CA ARG A 175 -0.13 2.56 -1.17
C ARG A 175 -0.96 2.14 0.03
N THR A 176 -1.72 3.06 0.62
CA THR A 176 -2.57 2.77 1.78
C THR A 176 -3.62 1.73 1.42
N LEU A 177 -4.27 1.87 0.27
CA LEU A 177 -5.28 0.91 -0.17
C LEU A 177 -4.70 -0.50 -0.39
N ILE A 178 -3.52 -0.60 -1.01
CA ILE A 178 -2.85 -1.88 -1.26
C ILE A 178 -2.35 -2.49 0.06
N HIS A 179 -1.81 -1.66 0.97
CA HIS A 179 -1.39 -2.06 2.31
C HIS A 179 -2.55 -2.73 3.03
N GLU A 180 -3.67 -2.04 3.15
CA GLU A 180 -4.88 -2.55 3.79
C GLU A 180 -5.41 -3.78 3.08
N PHE A 181 -5.53 -3.73 1.75
CA PHE A 181 -5.95 -4.89 0.98
C PHE A 181 -5.09 -6.12 1.26
N SER A 182 -3.78 -5.96 1.42
CA SER A 182 -2.87 -7.08 1.68
C SER A 182 -3.11 -7.80 3.01
N HIS A 183 -3.70 -7.13 4.02
CA HIS A 183 -4.10 -7.75 5.28
C HIS A 183 -5.30 -8.69 5.13
N THR A 184 -6.09 -8.53 4.08
CA THR A 184 -7.28 -9.35 3.83
C THR A 184 -6.91 -10.78 3.41
N ALA A 185 -7.86 -11.71 3.52
CA ALA A 185 -7.71 -13.08 3.06
C ALA A 185 -7.33 -13.15 1.57
N ASN A 186 -7.96 -12.30 0.75
CA ASN A 186 -7.65 -12.20 -0.68
C ASN A 186 -6.32 -11.50 -0.98
N GLY A 187 -5.88 -10.61 -0.08
CA GLY A 187 -4.61 -9.90 -0.18
C GLY A 187 -3.40 -10.68 0.30
N GLY A 188 -3.60 -11.83 0.94
CA GLY A 188 -2.52 -12.72 1.39
C GLY A 188 -2.25 -12.69 2.88
N MET A 189 -3.10 -12.06 3.69
CA MET A 189 -3.00 -12.00 5.15
C MET A 189 -1.62 -11.56 5.64
N THR A 190 -1.09 -10.51 5.03
CA THR A 190 0.15 -9.86 5.49
C THR A 190 -0.06 -9.25 6.88
N ALA A 191 1.04 -8.89 7.54
CA ALA A 191 1.05 -8.30 8.87
C ALA A 191 1.84 -6.99 8.88
N ASP A 192 1.55 -6.16 9.88
CA ASP A 192 2.38 -5.01 10.23
C ASP A 192 3.61 -5.47 11.00
N MET A 193 4.67 -5.80 10.27
CA MET A 193 5.86 -6.36 10.88
C MET A 193 6.58 -5.34 11.76
N LYS A 194 7.10 -5.81 12.88
CA LYS A 194 7.94 -5.02 13.79
C LYS A 194 9.41 -5.36 13.60
N GLY A 195 10.25 -4.33 13.69
CA GLY A 195 11.70 -4.47 13.74
C GLY A 195 12.17 -5.00 15.11
N PRO A 196 13.47 -5.31 15.24
CA PRO A 196 14.07 -5.73 16.51
C PRO A 196 13.89 -4.72 17.66
N ASP A 197 13.73 -3.44 17.35
CA ASP A 197 13.48 -2.36 18.31
C ASP A 197 12.00 -2.23 18.71
N GLY A 198 11.13 -3.10 18.18
CA GLY A 198 9.69 -3.07 18.42
C GLY A 198 8.93 -2.02 17.60
N SER A 199 9.62 -1.20 16.80
CA SER A 199 8.99 -0.22 15.92
C SER A 199 8.39 -0.91 14.70
N THR A 200 7.24 -0.42 14.22
CA THR A 200 6.63 -0.93 12.99
C THR A 200 7.53 -0.60 11.78
N LEU A 201 7.66 -1.57 10.88
CA LEU A 201 8.45 -1.47 9.64
C LEU A 201 7.62 -0.83 8.53
N TYR A 202 7.32 0.45 8.75
CA TYR A 202 6.68 1.31 7.76
C TYR A 202 7.68 2.25 7.09
N GLY A 203 7.37 2.57 5.85
CA GLY A 203 8.11 3.49 5.01
C GLY A 203 9.22 2.82 4.22
N TRP A 204 9.57 3.47 3.11
CA TRP A 204 10.51 2.96 2.12
C TRP A 204 11.86 2.58 2.73
N GLN A 205 12.46 3.44 3.55
CA GLN A 205 13.80 3.20 4.09
C GLN A 205 13.85 1.94 4.96
N LYS A 206 12.82 1.70 5.77
CA LYS A 206 12.73 0.49 6.61
C LYS A 206 12.45 -0.75 5.78
N CYS A 207 11.62 -0.63 4.73
CA CYS A 207 11.26 -1.76 3.87
C CYS A 207 12.37 -2.16 2.89
N ALA A 208 13.13 -1.20 2.33
CA ALA A 208 14.21 -1.43 1.37
C ALA A 208 15.55 -1.77 2.02
N SER A 209 15.67 -1.55 3.33
CA SER A 209 16.82 -1.95 4.15
C SER A 209 16.38 -2.67 5.43
N PRO A 210 15.65 -3.78 5.31
CA PRO A 210 15.06 -4.43 6.47
C PRO A 210 16.13 -5.14 7.31
N PRO A 211 15.93 -5.27 8.62
CA PRO A 211 16.76 -6.13 9.48
C PRO A 211 16.88 -7.56 8.93
N LEU A 212 18.06 -8.17 9.11
CA LEU A 212 18.33 -9.52 8.61
C LEU A 212 17.39 -10.56 9.27
N GLY A 213 16.87 -11.48 8.46
CA GLY A 213 16.09 -12.62 8.94
C GLY A 213 14.57 -12.40 8.95
N LEU A 214 14.12 -11.20 8.60
CA LEU A 214 12.69 -10.91 8.47
C LEU A 214 12.15 -11.38 7.12
N LYS A 215 10.96 -11.98 7.16
CA LYS A 215 10.20 -12.40 5.97
C LYS A 215 9.39 -11.23 5.43
N MET A 216 10.07 -10.27 4.79
CA MET A 216 9.43 -9.02 4.35
C MET A 216 8.29 -9.20 3.34
N TYR A 217 8.19 -10.36 2.68
CA TYR A 217 7.03 -10.69 1.85
C TYR A 217 5.72 -10.84 2.64
N ASN A 218 5.80 -10.99 3.96
CA ASN A 218 4.66 -10.96 4.87
C ASN A 218 4.40 -9.56 5.44
N ASN A 219 5.23 -8.55 5.15
CA ASN A 219 5.00 -7.19 5.61
C ASN A 219 4.07 -6.45 4.66
N ALA A 220 2.92 -5.97 5.14
CA ALA A 220 1.92 -5.28 4.34
C ALA A 220 2.50 -4.08 3.59
N ASP A 221 3.29 -3.26 4.30
CA ASP A 221 3.88 -2.06 3.73
C ASP A 221 4.92 -2.35 2.64
N SER A 222 5.69 -3.44 2.79
CA SER A 222 6.64 -3.86 1.74
C SER A 222 5.95 -4.34 0.47
N VAL A 223 4.79 -5.01 0.60
CA VAL A 223 3.97 -5.40 -0.55
C VAL A 223 3.39 -4.17 -1.24
N ALA A 224 2.84 -3.22 -0.48
CA ALA A 224 2.29 -1.98 -1.02
C ALA A 224 3.35 -1.14 -1.74
N LEU A 225 4.50 -0.93 -1.12
CA LEU A 225 5.63 -0.22 -1.71
C LEU A 225 6.16 -0.91 -2.96
N PHE A 226 6.19 -2.24 -3.01
CA PHE A 226 6.60 -2.97 -4.20
C PHE A 226 5.68 -2.66 -5.39
N CYS A 227 4.35 -2.70 -5.18
CA CYS A 227 3.38 -2.40 -6.23
C CYS A 227 3.53 -0.99 -6.79
N VAL A 228 3.66 0.01 -5.90
CA VAL A 228 3.85 1.41 -6.29
C VAL A 228 5.19 1.61 -7.02
N ALA A 229 6.26 1.06 -6.48
CA ALA A 229 7.61 1.13 -7.06
C ALA A 229 7.66 0.46 -8.46
N ALA A 230 7.00 -0.67 -8.64
CA ALA A 230 6.94 -1.38 -9.91
C ALA A 230 6.12 -0.60 -10.95
N ASP A 231 5.00 0.04 -10.57
CA ASP A 231 4.24 0.90 -11.49
C ASP A 231 5.07 2.11 -11.94
N LEU A 232 5.79 2.74 -10.99
CA LEU A 232 6.72 3.84 -11.28
C LEU A 232 7.80 3.43 -12.29
N ALA A 233 8.41 2.26 -12.11
CA ALA A 233 9.44 1.77 -13.02
C ALA A 233 8.88 1.40 -14.39
N ASN A 234 7.80 0.60 -14.43
CA ASN A 234 7.30 0.01 -15.67
C ASN A 234 6.47 0.96 -16.53
N LYS A 235 5.72 1.88 -15.91
CA LYS A 235 4.82 2.79 -16.65
C LYS A 235 5.27 4.24 -16.61
N LYS A 236 5.89 4.67 -15.50
CA LYS A 236 6.18 6.10 -15.27
C LYS A 236 7.63 6.47 -15.60
N MET A 237 8.47 5.51 -15.98
CA MET A 237 9.91 5.70 -16.25
C MET A 237 10.64 6.36 -15.06
N GLN A 238 10.29 5.96 -13.84
CA GLN A 238 10.91 6.43 -12.60
C GLN A 238 11.42 5.24 -11.80
N ARG A 239 12.70 5.26 -11.43
CA ARG A 239 13.35 4.23 -10.62
C ARG A 239 13.45 4.67 -9.17
N PRO A 240 12.85 3.91 -8.23
CA PRO A 240 13.15 4.03 -6.80
C PRO A 240 14.60 3.62 -6.50
N LEU A 241 15.28 4.47 -5.75
CA LEU A 241 16.59 4.22 -5.19
C LEU A 241 16.46 3.80 -3.73
N LYS A 242 17.44 3.05 -3.23
CA LYS A 242 17.41 2.47 -1.88
C LYS A 242 17.34 3.52 -0.76
N ASP A 243 17.84 4.73 -1.01
CA ASP A 243 17.84 5.87 -0.10
C ASP A 243 16.48 6.59 -0.02
N GLY A 244 15.53 6.25 -0.90
CA GLY A 244 14.22 6.91 -0.99
C GLY A 244 14.10 7.93 -2.12
N ASN A 245 15.18 8.16 -2.87
CA ASN A 245 15.13 9.05 -4.02
C ASN A 245 14.48 8.38 -5.24
N LEU A 246 14.00 9.21 -6.17
CA LEU A 246 13.54 8.77 -7.48
C LEU A 246 14.52 9.26 -8.55
N LYS A 247 14.90 8.35 -9.44
CA LYS A 247 15.73 8.66 -10.60
C LYS A 247 14.96 8.35 -11.87
N ARG A 248 14.92 9.31 -12.78
CA ARG A 248 14.35 9.10 -14.11
C ARG A 248 15.07 7.96 -14.86
N LEU A 249 14.30 7.02 -15.41
CA LEU A 249 14.81 5.93 -16.23
C LEU A 249 15.19 6.42 -17.63
N CYS A 250 16.23 5.82 -18.17
CA CYS A 250 16.71 6.09 -19.51
C CYS A 250 16.09 5.13 -20.54
N ALA A 251 15.70 5.62 -21.71
CA ALA A 251 15.19 4.80 -22.82
C ALA A 251 16.29 4.04 -23.62
N GLY A 252 17.55 4.20 -23.23
CA GLY A 252 18.74 3.55 -23.81
C GLY A 252 19.91 4.52 -24.10
N PRO A 253 21.15 3.99 -24.22
CA PRO A 253 22.35 4.75 -24.55
C PRO A 253 22.18 5.68 -25.76
N GLY A 254 22.56 6.97 -25.61
CA GLY A 254 22.52 7.94 -26.70
C GLY A 254 21.10 8.35 -27.17
N LYS A 255 20.05 7.73 -26.62
CA LYS A 255 18.68 8.17 -26.85
C LYS A 255 18.36 9.35 -25.94
N PRO A 256 17.59 10.33 -26.44
CA PRO A 256 17.06 11.39 -25.59
C PRO A 256 16.15 10.79 -24.52
N TYR A 257 16.21 11.38 -23.33
CA TYR A 257 15.16 11.19 -22.34
C TYR A 257 13.79 11.57 -22.95
N PRO A 258 12.68 10.85 -22.67
CA PRO A 258 11.36 11.15 -23.23
C PRO A 258 10.97 12.65 -23.13
N GLY A 259 10.90 13.37 -24.25
CA GLY A 259 10.58 14.80 -24.28
C GLY A 259 11.65 15.74 -23.71
N SER A 260 12.92 15.34 -23.77
CA SER A 260 14.08 16.19 -23.49
C SER A 260 15.12 16.05 -24.60
N ASN A 261 15.82 17.12 -24.96
CA ASN A 261 16.95 17.05 -25.89
C ASN A 261 18.25 16.57 -25.21
N LYS A 262 18.25 16.42 -23.88
CA LYS A 262 19.36 15.80 -23.17
C LYS A 262 19.37 14.31 -23.49
N LYS A 263 20.49 13.86 -24.06
CA LYS A 263 20.75 12.42 -24.24
C LYS A 263 20.96 11.78 -22.89
N CYS A 264 20.56 10.52 -22.77
CA CYS A 264 20.92 9.75 -21.60
C CYS A 264 22.43 9.60 -21.50
N ASP A 265 22.99 9.99 -20.36
CA ASP A 265 24.29 9.52 -19.92
C ASP A 265 24.05 8.19 -19.19
N ILE A 266 24.65 7.12 -19.68
CA ILE A 266 24.68 5.86 -18.93
C ILE A 266 25.57 6.12 -17.70
N MET A 267 25.04 5.89 -16.49
CA MET A 267 25.85 5.56 -15.33
C MET A 267 25.56 4.12 -14.97
#